data_AF-A0A1F4ZRH1-F1
#
_entry.id   AF-A0A1F4ZRH1-F1
#
_cell.length_a   1.000
_cell.length_b   1.000
_cell.length_c   1.000
_cell.angle_alpha   90.00
_cell.angle_beta   90.00
_cell.angle_gamma   90.00
#
_symmetry.space_group_name_H-M   'P 1'
#
loop_
_entity.id
_entity.type
_entity.pdbx_description
1 polymer ?
#
loop_
_entity_poly.entity_id
_entity_poly.type
_entity_poly.pdbx_seq_one_letter_code
_entity_poly.pdbx_strand_id
1 'polypeptide(L)'
;MNVGDHVDYRAKDHEERMLGHVLKAEQYLKKALAINPNDSRTRFLNSAIIGRQGREANRRKQVALAKTVRVEIDKAIEFDPGNDMAWHALAFWHKTLAEVGGAKRFFGSIIYGSIPRGSYDEAVKGFQKAISLNPGYCNHHLELARTYVRLKRKDMAAKEYEAGLACPDRTSMCSRFKGRARRELERLRAGEDPIRYRYGAGE
;
A
#
# COMPACT_ATOMS: atom_id res chain seq x y z
N MET A 1 18.10 -29.82 25.56
CA MET A 1 18.32 -28.37 25.81
C MET A 1 17.48 -27.61 24.80
N ASN A 2 16.77 -26.58 25.28
CA ASN A 2 15.66 -25.92 24.59
C ASN A 2 16.15 -25.10 23.38
N VAL A 3 15.46 -25.21 22.23
CA VAL A 3 15.75 -24.46 20.97
C VAL A 3 14.61 -23.46 20.70
N GLY A 4 14.07 -22.86 21.76
CA GLY A 4 13.06 -21.80 21.71
C GLY A 4 13.63 -20.53 22.32
N ASP A 5 13.36 -19.39 21.70
CA ASP A 5 13.61 -18.01 22.17
C ASP A 5 14.92 -17.35 21.74
N HIS A 6 15.22 -17.37 20.44
CA HIS A 6 15.88 -16.22 19.81
C HIS A 6 14.81 -15.26 19.26
N VAL A 7 14.18 -14.50 20.15
CA VAL A 7 13.53 -13.24 19.75
C VAL A 7 14.65 -12.33 19.26
N ASP A 8 14.62 -11.94 17.98
CA ASP A 8 15.62 -11.03 17.40
C ASP A 8 15.45 -9.63 18.01
N TYR A 9 16.16 -9.38 19.12
CA TYR A 9 16.13 -8.12 19.85
C TYR A 9 16.48 -6.91 18.95
N ARG A 10 17.29 -7.09 17.89
CA ARG A 10 17.58 -6.02 16.91
C ARG A 10 16.37 -5.68 16.04
N ALA A 11 15.58 -6.68 15.66
CA ALA A 11 14.36 -6.46 14.90
C ALA A 11 13.31 -5.72 15.75
N LYS A 12 13.17 -6.09 17.02
CA LYS A 12 12.25 -5.46 17.98
C LYS A 12 12.63 -4.00 18.27
N ASP A 13 13.90 -3.72 18.55
CA ASP A 13 14.40 -2.35 18.75
C ASP A 13 14.21 -1.47 17.52
N HIS A 14 14.43 -2.03 16.33
CA HIS A 14 14.20 -1.32 15.08
C HIS A 14 12.71 -1.01 14.86
N GLU A 15 11.82 -1.96 15.19
CA GLU A 15 10.38 -1.81 15.08
C GLU A 15 9.81 -0.77 16.07
N GLU A 16 10.28 -0.77 17.31
CA GLU A 16 9.91 0.23 18.33
C GLU A 16 10.37 1.64 17.92
N ARG A 17 11.60 1.78 17.39
CA ARG A 17 12.08 3.06 16.84
C ARG A 17 11.23 3.53 15.67
N MET A 18 10.89 2.61 14.76
CA MET A 18 10.01 2.91 13.62
C MET A 18 8.63 3.35 14.08
N LEU A 19 8.04 2.71 15.09
CA LEU A 19 6.75 3.12 15.66
C LEU A 19 6.84 4.52 16.29
N GLY A 20 7.94 4.81 16.99
CA GLY A 20 8.22 6.15 17.51
C GLY A 20 8.27 7.23 16.41
N HIS A 21 8.88 6.93 15.27
CA HIS A 21 8.88 7.84 14.12
C HIS A 21 7.49 8.04 13.51
N VAL A 22 6.69 6.98 13.44
CA VAL A 22 5.32 7.04 12.92
C VAL A 22 4.41 7.91 13.78
N LEU A 23 4.50 7.76 15.10
CA LEU A 23 3.71 8.57 16.05
C LEU A 23 4.13 10.05 16.00
N LYS A 24 5.43 10.34 15.93
CA LYS A 24 5.93 11.72 15.76
C LYS A 24 5.46 12.32 14.43
N ALA A 25 5.52 11.55 13.34
CA ALA A 25 5.03 12.00 12.03
C ALA A 25 3.54 12.34 12.06
N GLU A 26 2.72 11.51 12.71
CA GLU A 26 1.29 11.79 12.88
C GLU A 26 1.05 13.12 13.63
N GLN A 27 1.81 13.40 14.69
CA GLN A 27 1.69 14.65 15.43
C GLN A 27 2.02 15.87 14.55
N TYR A 28 3.07 15.81 13.74
CA TYR A 28 3.42 16.89 12.82
C TYR A 28 2.37 17.08 11.73
N LEU A 29 1.84 15.99 11.17
CA LEU A 29 0.79 16.05 10.15
C LEU A 29 -0.52 16.62 10.71
N LYS A 30 -0.89 16.29 11.95
CA LYS A 30 -2.04 16.91 12.63
C LYS A 30 -1.86 18.42 12.83
N LYS A 31 -0.66 18.87 13.22
CA LYS A 31 -0.35 20.30 13.32
C LYS A 31 -0.42 20.99 11.96
N ALA A 32 0.10 20.36 10.90
CA ALA A 32 0.01 20.88 9.54
C ALA A 32 -1.45 21.00 9.06
N LEU A 33 -2.28 19.99 9.33
CA LEU A 33 -3.71 20.03 8.99
C LEU A 33 -4.51 21.04 9.82
N ALA A 34 -4.06 21.38 11.03
CA ALA A 34 -4.66 22.46 11.80
C ALA A 34 -4.40 23.86 11.19
N ILE A 35 -3.26 24.02 10.50
CA ILE A 35 -2.90 25.26 9.81
C ILE A 35 -3.54 25.32 8.42
N ASN A 36 -3.45 24.24 7.64
CA ASN A 36 -4.10 24.12 6.34
C ASN A 36 -4.87 22.79 6.25
N PRO A 37 -6.17 22.80 6.58
CA PRO A 37 -7.01 21.61 6.50
C PRO A 37 -7.20 21.09 5.08
N ASN A 38 -6.92 21.89 4.05
CA ASN A 38 -7.19 21.53 2.66
C ASN A 38 -5.93 21.07 1.92
N ASP A 39 -4.78 20.95 2.60
CA ASP A 39 -3.55 20.49 1.95
C ASP A 39 -3.63 18.99 1.58
N SER A 40 -3.86 18.74 0.30
CA SER A 40 -3.99 17.39 -0.25
C SER A 40 -2.78 16.51 0.04
N ARG A 41 -1.57 17.07 -0.04
CA ARG A 41 -0.33 16.33 0.24
C ARG A 41 -0.27 15.87 1.69
N THR A 42 -0.55 16.75 2.65
CA THR A 42 -0.56 16.41 4.08
C THR A 42 -1.64 15.37 4.38
N ARG A 43 -2.82 15.46 3.77
CA ARG A 43 -3.87 14.44 3.92
C ARG A 43 -3.47 13.07 3.40
N PHE A 44 -2.88 13.02 2.20
CA PHE A 44 -2.29 11.79 1.65
C PHE A 44 -1.24 11.22 2.62
N LEU A 45 -0.29 12.02 3.09
CA LEU A 45 0.76 11.57 4.02
C LEU A 45 0.16 11.07 5.34
N ASN A 46 -0.88 11.73 5.85
CA ASN A 46 -1.60 11.31 7.05
C ASN A 46 -2.26 9.94 6.83
N SER A 47 -2.91 9.73 5.69
CA SER A 47 -3.47 8.42 5.32
C SER A 47 -2.41 7.31 5.30
N ALA A 48 -1.20 7.61 4.80
CA ALA A 48 -0.10 6.64 4.72
C ALA A 48 0.44 6.29 6.12
N ILE A 49 0.53 7.27 7.02
CA ILE A 49 0.93 7.08 8.42
C ILE A 49 -0.11 6.25 9.19
N ILE A 50 -1.40 6.58 9.05
CA ILE A 50 -2.51 5.82 9.66
C ILE A 50 -2.51 4.37 9.13
N GLY A 51 -2.31 4.17 7.83
CA GLY A 51 -2.23 2.84 7.22
C GLY A 51 -1.06 2.00 7.75
N ARG A 52 0.08 2.64 8.07
CA ARG A 52 1.21 1.97 8.72
C ARG A 52 0.90 1.57 10.15
N GLN A 53 0.24 2.43 10.93
CA GLN A 53 -0.22 2.10 12.28
C GLN A 53 -1.18 0.90 12.30
N GLY A 54 -2.00 0.76 11.24
CA GLY A 54 -2.90 -0.38 11.10
C GLY A 54 -2.19 -1.73 11.08
N ARG A 55 -0.96 -1.82 10.57
CA ARG A 55 -0.24 -3.11 10.44
C ARG A 55 0.02 -3.77 11.79
N GLU A 56 0.35 -2.96 12.79
CA GLU A 56 0.66 -3.40 14.16
C GLU A 56 -0.56 -3.38 15.09
N ALA A 57 -1.71 -2.91 14.59
CA ALA A 57 -2.90 -2.76 15.39
C ALA A 57 -3.69 -4.08 15.49
N ASN A 58 -4.42 -4.26 16.59
CA ASN A 58 -5.40 -5.34 16.68
C ASN A 58 -6.51 -5.19 15.60
N ARG A 59 -7.22 -6.29 15.30
CA ARG A 59 -8.20 -6.36 14.21
C ARG A 59 -9.30 -5.30 14.27
N ARG A 60 -9.79 -4.94 15.46
CA ARG A 60 -10.81 -3.88 15.61
C ARG A 60 -10.25 -2.53 15.18
N LYS A 61 -9.06 -2.19 15.68
CA LYS A 61 -8.39 -0.93 15.35
C LYS A 61 -7.96 -0.90 13.88
N GLN A 62 -7.57 -2.03 13.28
CA GLN A 62 -7.33 -2.15 11.83
C GLN A 62 -8.54 -1.73 11.00
N VAL A 63 -9.74 -2.23 11.33
CA VAL A 63 -10.96 -1.88 10.60
C VAL A 63 -11.29 -0.40 10.75
N ALA A 64 -11.16 0.16 11.96
CA ALA A 64 -11.38 1.58 12.20
C ALA A 64 -10.39 2.46 11.43
N LEU A 65 -9.09 2.15 11.50
CA LEU A 65 -8.04 2.89 10.79
C LEU A 65 -8.23 2.79 9.26
N ALA A 66 -8.64 1.64 8.72
CA ALA A 66 -8.90 1.49 7.29
C ALA A 66 -10.02 2.43 6.80
N LYS A 67 -11.04 2.71 7.62
CA LYS A 67 -12.08 3.71 7.32
C LYS A 67 -11.51 5.13 7.35
N THR A 68 -10.69 5.45 8.34
CA THR A 68 -10.04 6.78 8.42
C THR A 68 -9.09 7.03 7.27
N VAL A 69 -8.29 6.03 6.88
CA VAL A 69 -7.41 6.09 5.70
C VAL A 69 -8.22 6.47 4.47
N ARG A 70 -9.38 5.84 4.27
CA ARG A 70 -10.25 6.13 3.13
C ARG A 70 -10.71 7.59 3.12
N VAL A 71 -11.19 8.09 4.25
CA VAL A 71 -11.65 9.48 4.38
C VAL A 71 -10.55 10.48 4.06
N GLU A 72 -9.32 10.26 4.55
CA GLU A 72 -8.19 11.15 4.26
C GLU A 72 -7.78 11.12 2.79
N ILE A 73 -7.82 9.95 2.15
CA ILE A 73 -7.56 9.81 0.72
C ILE A 73 -8.63 10.54 -0.11
N ASP A 74 -9.91 10.34 0.21
CA ASP A 74 -11.01 10.97 -0.53
C ASP A 74 -10.91 12.50 -0.46
N LYS A 75 -10.65 13.05 0.73
CA LYS A 75 -10.42 14.49 0.89
C LYS A 75 -9.18 14.97 0.15
N ALA A 76 -8.09 14.20 0.14
CA ALA A 76 -6.90 14.57 -0.64
C ALA A 76 -7.23 14.70 -2.13
N ILE A 77 -8.01 13.76 -2.70
CA ILE A 77 -8.45 13.81 -4.09
C ILE A 77 -9.45 14.95 -4.33
N GLU A 78 -10.35 15.20 -3.38
CA GLU A 78 -11.32 16.30 -3.46
C GLU A 78 -10.61 17.66 -3.55
N PHE A 79 -9.62 17.90 -2.70
CA PHE A 79 -8.88 19.16 -2.68
C PHE A 79 -7.88 19.31 -3.82
N ASP A 80 -7.30 18.21 -4.30
CA ASP A 80 -6.42 18.19 -5.46
C ASP A 80 -6.61 16.90 -6.27
N PRO A 81 -7.47 16.93 -7.31
CA PRO A 81 -7.65 15.79 -8.21
C PRO A 81 -6.39 15.44 -9.02
N GLY A 82 -5.39 16.33 -9.05
CA GLY A 82 -4.08 16.14 -9.69
C GLY A 82 -3.05 15.41 -8.82
N ASN A 83 -3.37 15.11 -7.57
CA ASN A 83 -2.47 14.39 -6.66
C ASN A 83 -2.36 12.90 -7.02
N ASP A 84 -1.35 12.56 -7.81
CA ASP A 84 -1.01 11.19 -8.23
C ASP A 84 -0.85 10.23 -7.05
N MET A 85 -0.26 10.70 -5.96
CA MET A 85 -0.03 9.90 -4.75
C MET A 85 -1.32 9.56 -4.02
N ALA A 86 -2.32 10.45 -4.02
CA ALA A 86 -3.64 10.17 -3.45
C ALA A 86 -4.40 9.12 -4.27
N TRP A 87 -4.37 9.22 -5.61
CA TRP A 87 -4.91 8.18 -6.50
C TRP A 87 -4.21 6.83 -6.34
N HIS A 88 -2.89 6.84 -6.16
CA HIS A 88 -2.14 5.62 -5.86
C HIS A 88 -2.52 5.02 -4.50
N ALA A 89 -2.70 5.85 -3.46
CA ALA A 89 -3.12 5.39 -2.14
C ALA A 89 -4.53 4.80 -2.19
N LEU A 90 -5.45 5.42 -2.93
CA LEU A 90 -6.79 4.92 -3.19
C LEU A 90 -6.76 3.54 -3.85
N ALA A 91 -5.99 3.40 -4.92
CA ALA A 91 -5.82 2.15 -5.63
C ALA A 91 -5.24 1.04 -4.73
N PHE A 92 -4.21 1.39 -3.95
CA PHE A 92 -3.59 0.48 -3.01
C PHE A 92 -4.58 0.04 -1.92
N TRP A 93 -5.40 0.95 -1.39
CA TRP A 93 -6.46 0.64 -0.43
C TRP A 93 -7.48 -0.36 -1.01
N HIS A 94 -7.94 -0.14 -2.25
CA HIS A 94 -8.85 -1.07 -2.92
C HIS A 94 -8.19 -2.44 -3.13
N LYS A 95 -6.93 -2.49 -3.55
CA LYS A 95 -6.19 -3.73 -3.73
C LYS A 95 -6.05 -4.51 -2.43
N THR A 96 -5.59 -3.86 -1.35
CA THR A 96 -5.40 -4.51 -0.05
C THR A 96 -6.72 -5.07 0.50
N LEU A 97 -7.84 -4.37 0.32
CA LEU A 97 -9.13 -4.88 0.77
C LEU A 97 -9.72 -5.96 -0.14
N ALA A 98 -9.36 -6.00 -1.43
CA ALA A 98 -9.71 -7.09 -2.32
C ALA A 98 -8.97 -8.38 -1.95
N GLU A 99 -7.72 -8.27 -1.47
CA GLU A 99 -6.92 -9.40 -0.97
C GLU A 99 -7.50 -10.02 0.31
N VAL A 100 -8.30 -9.27 1.08
CA VAL A 100 -9.07 -9.84 2.19
C VAL A 100 -10.12 -10.80 1.62
N GLY A 101 -9.86 -12.10 1.72
CA GLY A 101 -10.76 -13.14 1.20
C GLY A 101 -12.19 -13.04 1.77
N GLY A 102 -13.16 -13.57 1.02
CA GLY A 102 -14.59 -13.51 1.34
C GLY A 102 -14.93 -14.03 2.74
N ALA A 103 -14.39 -15.20 3.11
CA ALA A 103 -14.58 -15.79 4.44
C ALA A 103 -14.01 -14.91 5.57
N LYS A 104 -12.76 -14.42 5.42
CA LYS A 104 -12.12 -13.53 6.41
C LYS A 104 -12.92 -12.24 6.60
N ARG A 105 -13.48 -11.70 5.51
CA ARG A 105 -14.36 -10.53 5.56
C ARG A 105 -15.69 -10.84 6.23
N PHE A 106 -16.30 -11.98 5.94
CA PHE A 106 -17.58 -12.40 6.53
C PHE A 106 -17.48 -12.52 8.05
N PHE A 107 -16.56 -13.35 8.54
CA PHE A 107 -16.34 -13.52 9.99
C PHE A 107 -15.92 -12.22 10.67
N GLY A 108 -15.06 -11.44 10.03
CA GLY A 108 -14.68 -10.13 10.55
C GLY A 108 -15.87 -9.15 10.62
N SER A 109 -16.83 -9.24 9.71
CA SER A 109 -18.01 -8.36 9.70
C SER A 109 -18.98 -8.66 10.84
N ILE A 110 -19.10 -9.93 11.24
CA ILE A 110 -19.91 -10.35 12.40
C ILE A 110 -19.31 -9.81 13.71
N ILE A 111 -17.99 -9.86 13.85
CA ILE A 111 -17.31 -9.52 15.11
C ILE A 111 -17.01 -8.02 15.22
N TYR A 112 -16.75 -7.35 14.10
CA TYR A 112 -16.22 -5.98 14.06
C TYR A 112 -17.12 -4.99 13.30
N GLY A 113 -18.30 -5.43 12.83
CA GLY A 113 -19.20 -4.64 11.98
C GLY A 113 -18.68 -4.51 10.54
N SER A 114 -19.35 -3.68 9.73
CA SER A 114 -19.06 -3.57 8.29
C SER A 114 -17.58 -3.31 7.99
N ILE A 115 -16.94 -4.30 7.35
CA ILE A 115 -15.58 -4.22 6.82
C ILE A 115 -15.62 -3.59 5.43
N PRO A 116 -14.84 -2.52 5.17
CA PRO A 116 -14.80 -1.89 3.86
C PRO A 116 -14.45 -2.90 2.74
N ARG A 117 -15.04 -2.69 1.55
CA ARG A 117 -14.82 -3.56 0.39
C ARG A 117 -13.86 -2.88 -0.59
N GLY A 118 -12.88 -3.66 -1.06
CA GLY A 118 -11.98 -3.29 -2.14
C GLY A 118 -12.30 -4.07 -3.41
N SER A 119 -11.79 -3.57 -4.55
CA SER A 119 -11.92 -4.23 -5.85
C SER A 119 -10.60 -4.08 -6.60
N TYR A 120 -10.14 -5.15 -7.23
CA TYR A 120 -8.97 -5.08 -8.10
C TYR A 120 -9.23 -4.20 -9.33
N ASP A 121 -10.46 -4.13 -9.85
CA ASP A 121 -10.78 -3.25 -10.98
C ASP A 121 -10.70 -1.77 -10.58
N GLU A 122 -11.17 -1.41 -9.38
CA GLU A 122 -11.01 -0.04 -8.84
C GLU A 122 -9.53 0.27 -8.55
N ALA A 123 -8.76 -0.72 -8.11
CA ALA A 123 -7.32 -0.57 -7.97
C ALA A 123 -6.64 -0.28 -9.32
N VAL A 124 -7.02 -1.00 -10.38
CA VAL A 124 -6.52 -0.74 -11.74
C VAL A 124 -6.84 0.70 -12.17
N LYS A 125 -8.09 1.15 -12.03
CA LYS A 125 -8.49 2.52 -12.39
C LYS A 125 -7.68 3.58 -11.65
N GLY A 126 -7.54 3.43 -10.33
CA GLY A 126 -6.79 4.39 -9.52
C GLY A 126 -5.29 4.42 -9.86
N PHE A 127 -4.67 3.26 -10.12
CA PHE A 127 -3.27 3.24 -10.56
C PHE A 127 -3.08 3.82 -11.96
N GLN A 128 -3.98 3.52 -12.90
CA GLN A 128 -3.97 4.15 -14.24
C GLN A 128 -4.11 5.67 -14.14
N LYS A 129 -4.99 6.16 -13.26
CA LYS A 129 -5.13 7.59 -13.00
C LYS A 129 -3.84 8.19 -12.44
N ALA A 130 -3.22 7.53 -11.46
CA ALA A 130 -1.92 7.96 -10.92
C ALA A 130 -0.81 8.00 -11.99
N ILE A 131 -0.73 6.99 -12.86
CA ILE A 131 0.20 6.95 -14.00
C ILE A 131 -0.07 8.10 -14.97
N SER A 132 -1.34 8.40 -15.27
CA SER A 132 -1.68 9.51 -16.17
C SER A 132 -1.26 10.88 -15.64
N LEU A 133 -1.23 11.05 -14.31
CA LEU A 133 -0.82 12.27 -13.64
C LEU A 133 0.71 12.34 -13.50
N ASN A 134 1.37 11.20 -13.25
CA ASN A 134 2.81 11.12 -13.07
C ASN A 134 3.38 9.83 -13.69
N PRO A 135 3.62 9.82 -15.02
CA PRO A 135 4.09 8.63 -15.73
C PRO A 135 5.54 8.27 -15.38
N GLY A 136 6.29 9.17 -14.76
CA GLY A 136 7.69 8.95 -14.40
C GLY A 136 7.91 8.22 -13.08
N TYR A 137 6.86 7.92 -12.32
CA TYR A 137 6.99 7.33 -11.00
C TYR A 137 6.87 5.80 -11.03
N CYS A 138 8.02 5.13 -10.89
CA CYS A 138 8.15 3.68 -11.06
C CYS A 138 7.19 2.86 -10.20
N ASN A 139 6.83 3.36 -9.00
CA ASN A 139 5.98 2.62 -8.08
C ASN A 139 4.53 2.49 -8.57
N HIS A 140 4.02 3.43 -9.34
CA HIS A 140 2.66 3.31 -9.89
C HIS A 140 2.57 2.10 -10.84
N HIS A 141 3.52 2.00 -11.77
CA HIS A 141 3.64 0.87 -12.69
C HIS A 141 3.87 -0.47 -11.97
N LEU A 142 4.76 -0.49 -10.96
CA LEU A 142 5.01 -1.69 -10.16
C LEU A 142 3.73 -2.23 -9.50
N GLU A 143 2.95 -1.35 -8.85
CA GLU A 143 1.74 -1.77 -8.14
C GLU A 143 0.58 -2.10 -9.10
N LEU A 144 0.50 -1.45 -10.27
CA LEU A 144 -0.43 -1.82 -11.33
C LEU A 144 -0.11 -3.20 -11.91
N ALA A 145 1.17 -3.47 -12.22
CA ALA A 145 1.63 -4.77 -12.69
C ALA A 145 1.23 -5.89 -11.72
N ARG A 146 1.47 -5.68 -10.42
CA ARG A 146 1.07 -6.62 -9.37
C ARG A 146 -0.44 -6.83 -9.30
N THR A 147 -1.22 -5.79 -9.54
CA THR A 147 -2.68 -5.88 -9.58
C THR A 147 -3.14 -6.72 -10.77
N TYR A 148 -2.51 -6.56 -11.95
CA TYR A 148 -2.77 -7.41 -13.10
C TYR A 148 -2.38 -8.87 -12.88
N VAL A 149 -1.30 -9.16 -12.15
CA VAL A 149 -0.95 -10.53 -11.72
C VAL A 149 -2.10 -11.14 -10.90
N ARG A 150 -2.64 -10.40 -9.92
CA ARG A 150 -3.77 -10.88 -9.09
C ARG A 150 -5.03 -11.13 -9.91
N LEU A 151 -5.24 -10.36 -10.97
CA LEU A 151 -6.30 -10.55 -11.96
C LEU A 151 -5.98 -11.62 -13.02
N LYS A 152 -4.85 -12.34 -12.91
CA LYS A 152 -4.36 -13.33 -13.89
C LYS A 152 -4.14 -12.78 -15.30
N ARG A 153 -4.00 -11.46 -15.45
CA ARG A 153 -3.77 -10.75 -16.72
C ARG A 153 -2.27 -10.59 -16.97
N LYS A 154 -1.59 -11.70 -17.26
CA LYS A 154 -0.11 -11.77 -17.31
C LYS A 154 0.52 -10.82 -18.33
N ASP A 155 -0.05 -10.68 -19.52
CA ASP A 155 0.52 -9.83 -20.56
C ASP A 155 0.51 -8.34 -20.17
N MET A 156 -0.57 -7.89 -19.54
CA MET A 156 -0.66 -6.52 -19.03
C MET A 156 0.28 -6.32 -17.83
N ALA A 157 0.43 -7.32 -16.96
CA ALA A 157 1.41 -7.25 -15.88
C ALA A 157 2.84 -7.09 -16.41
N ALA A 158 3.23 -7.85 -17.44
CA ALA A 158 4.55 -7.78 -18.05
C ALA A 158 4.83 -6.38 -18.62
N LYS A 159 3.88 -5.82 -19.39
CA LYS A 159 3.97 -4.46 -19.96
C LYS A 159 4.19 -3.40 -18.89
N GLU A 160 3.46 -3.48 -17.78
CA GLU A 160 3.59 -2.51 -16.69
C GLU A 160 4.90 -2.67 -15.92
N TYR A 161 5.40 -3.90 -15.72
CA TYR A 161 6.73 -4.10 -15.15
C TYR A 161 7.81 -3.48 -16.04
N GLU A 162 7.72 -3.67 -17.35
CA GLU A 162 8.64 -3.08 -18.33
C GLU A 162 8.59 -1.54 -18.32
N ALA A 163 7.38 -0.96 -18.29
CA ALA A 163 7.20 0.48 -18.17
C ALA A 163 7.81 1.04 -16.86
N GLY A 164 7.62 0.34 -15.74
CA GLY A 164 8.23 0.71 -14.45
C GLY A 164 9.75 0.63 -14.46
N LEU A 165 10.34 -0.28 -15.22
CA LEU A 165 11.79 -0.38 -15.42
C LEU A 165 12.35 0.75 -16.28
N ALA A 166 11.58 1.19 -17.28
CA ALA A 166 11.95 2.29 -18.19
C ALA A 166 11.80 3.70 -17.58
N CYS A 167 11.10 3.84 -16.46
CA CYS A 167 10.91 5.13 -15.79
C CYS A 167 12.24 5.81 -15.41
N PRO A 168 12.35 7.14 -15.44
CA PRO A 168 13.54 7.85 -14.97
C PRO A 168 13.73 7.70 -13.45
N ASP A 169 14.98 7.70 -12.98
CA ASP A 169 15.31 7.63 -11.55
C ASP A 169 15.11 8.99 -10.86
N ARG A 170 13.85 9.31 -10.55
CA ARG A 170 13.46 10.59 -9.91
C ARG A 170 13.56 10.57 -8.38
N THR A 171 13.58 9.40 -7.76
CA THR A 171 13.64 9.26 -6.30
C THR A 171 14.68 8.22 -5.90
N SER A 172 15.24 8.33 -4.69
CA SER A 172 16.14 7.32 -4.12
C SER A 172 15.50 5.93 -4.00
N MET A 173 14.16 5.86 -4.03
CA MET A 173 13.39 4.62 -3.97
C MET A 173 13.21 3.96 -5.35
N CYS A 174 13.44 4.67 -6.46
CA CYS A 174 13.27 4.14 -7.81
C CYS A 174 14.11 2.87 -8.05
N SER A 175 15.37 2.85 -7.62
CA SER A 175 16.23 1.67 -7.70
C SER A 175 15.61 0.45 -7.00
N ARG A 176 15.00 0.64 -5.83
CA ARG A 176 14.30 -0.42 -5.09
C ARG A 176 13.03 -0.90 -5.79
N PHE A 177 12.28 0.00 -6.43
CA PHE A 177 11.07 -0.36 -7.18
C PHE A 177 11.42 -1.10 -8.47
N LYS A 178 12.39 -0.61 -9.24
CA LYS A 178 12.91 -1.26 -10.44
C LYS A 178 13.51 -2.63 -10.14
N GLY A 179 14.29 -2.75 -9.06
CA GLY A 179 14.82 -4.06 -8.64
C GLY A 179 13.73 -5.08 -8.28
N ARG A 180 12.60 -4.62 -7.72
CA ARG A 180 11.42 -5.48 -7.50
C ARG A 180 10.73 -5.83 -8.81
N ALA A 181 10.47 -4.85 -9.66
CA ALA A 181 9.85 -5.05 -10.97
C ALA A 181 10.63 -6.05 -11.82
N ARG A 182 11.96 -5.95 -11.86
CA ARG A 182 12.83 -6.88 -12.62
C ARG A 182 12.66 -8.32 -12.17
N ARG A 183 12.82 -8.57 -10.86
CA ARG A 183 12.69 -9.92 -10.30
C ARG A 183 11.30 -10.50 -10.49
N GLU A 184 10.27 -9.67 -10.33
CA GLU A 184 8.88 -10.11 -10.52
C GLU A 184 8.59 -10.41 -11.99
N LEU A 185 9.10 -9.60 -12.93
CA LEU A 185 8.98 -9.84 -14.35
C LEU A 185 9.69 -11.13 -14.80
N GLU A 186 10.91 -11.37 -14.32
CA GLU A 186 11.66 -12.60 -14.60
C GLU A 186 10.87 -13.83 -14.17
N ARG A 187 10.31 -13.83 -12.95
CA ARG A 187 9.47 -14.92 -12.45
C ARG A 187 8.19 -15.10 -13.25
N LEU A 188 7.52 -13.99 -13.59
CA LEU A 188 6.31 -14.04 -14.40
C LEU A 188 6.57 -14.71 -15.76
N ARG A 189 7.70 -14.38 -16.39
CA ARG A 189 8.15 -14.97 -17.67
C ARG A 189 8.59 -16.43 -17.53
N ALA A 190 9.14 -16.82 -16.38
CA ALA A 190 9.45 -18.21 -16.04
C ALA A 190 8.20 -19.05 -15.70
N GLY A 191 7.00 -18.46 -15.71
CA GLY A 191 5.76 -19.15 -15.35
C GLY A 191 5.54 -19.32 -13.84
N GLU A 192 6.42 -18.75 -13.02
CA GLU A 192 6.32 -18.76 -11.55
C GLU A 192 5.32 -17.71 -11.04
N ASP A 193 4.89 -17.81 -9.77
CA ASP A 193 4.19 -16.70 -9.11
C ASP A 193 5.18 -15.55 -8.85
N PRO A 194 5.01 -14.40 -9.51
CA PRO A 194 5.95 -13.29 -9.36
C PRO A 194 5.87 -12.65 -7.97
N ILE A 195 4.69 -12.66 -7.34
CA ILE A 195 4.46 -11.97 -6.07
C ILE A 195 4.58 -12.97 -4.92
N ARG A 196 5.82 -13.33 -4.56
CA ARG A 196 6.07 -13.96 -3.26
C ARG A 196 5.87 -12.94 -2.16
N TYR A 197 4.68 -12.90 -1.56
CA TYR A 197 4.53 -12.23 -0.28
C TYR A 197 5.31 -13.03 0.76
N ARG A 198 6.29 -12.39 1.40
CA ARG A 198 6.77 -12.82 2.71
C ARG A 198 5.80 -12.24 3.75
N TYR A 199 4.53 -12.66 3.72
CA TYR A 199 3.73 -12.57 4.94
C TYR A 199 4.21 -13.73 5.81
N GLY A 200 4.66 -13.39 7.03
CA GLY A 200 5.33 -14.31 7.92
C GLY A 200 4.54 -15.58 8.19
N ALA A 201 5.31 -16.60 8.58
CA ALA A 201 4.86 -17.74 9.35
C ALA A 201 3.74 -17.37 10.33
N GLY A 202 2.74 -18.23 10.37
CA GLY A 202 1.56 -18.11 11.20
C GLY A 202 0.64 -19.26 10.86
N GLU A 203 1.10 -20.47 11.20
CA GLU A 203 0.20 -21.48 11.77
C GLU A 203 -0.61 -20.87 12.93
#